data_AF-A0A352GL34-F1
#
_entry.id   AF-A0A352GL34-F1
#
_cell.length_a   1.000
_cell.length_b   1.000
_cell.length_c   1.000
_cell.angle_alpha   90.00
_cell.angle_beta   90.00
_cell.angle_gamma   90.00
#
_symmetry.space_group_name_H-M   'P 1'
#
loop_
_entity.id
_entity.type
_entity.pdbx_description
1 polymer ?
#
loop_
_entity_poly.entity_id
_entity_poly.type
_entity_poly.pdbx_seq_one_letter_code
_entity_poly.pdbx_strand_id
1 'polypeptide(L)'
;VKFSIRHCIAMALSGIDTGDREIYTDATAARPDLMTLRRKVEVEDKVHDSRHAAEIVIDLADGRSLVQFFDVGVPADDLDAQEQRLIAKFHRLADPILGADKAKRIKDLVLGLDDAKDVGDLMATAG
;
A
#
# COMPACT_ATOMS: atom_id res chain seq x y z
N VAL A 1 5.80 -12.72 7.20
CA VAL A 1 5.71 -11.24 7.25
C VAL A 1 4.30 -10.74 6.91
N LYS A 2 3.77 -11.03 5.71
CA LYS A 2 2.56 -10.41 5.12
C LYS A 2 1.27 -10.43 5.97
N PHE A 3 1.06 -11.45 6.78
CA PHE A 3 -0.15 -11.62 7.60
C PHE A 3 0.07 -11.31 9.09
N SER A 4 1.12 -10.55 9.42
CA SER A 4 1.41 -10.12 10.79
C SER A 4 1.30 -8.61 10.90
N ILE A 5 0.18 -8.12 11.45
CA ILE A 5 -0.06 -6.68 11.68
C ILE A 5 1.11 -6.06 12.44
N ARG A 6 1.54 -6.69 13.54
CA ARG A 6 2.68 -6.25 14.36
C ARG A 6 3.94 -6.02 13.54
N HIS A 7 4.23 -6.93 12.62
CA HIS A 7 5.44 -6.87 11.82
C HIS A 7 5.30 -5.88 10.65
N CYS A 8 4.11 -5.73 10.06
CA CYS A 8 3.83 -4.66 9.10
C CYS A 8 4.00 -3.27 9.73
N ILE A 9 3.52 -3.07 10.96
CA ILE A 9 3.72 -1.82 11.71
C ILE A 9 5.22 -1.57 11.94
N ALA A 10 5.97 -2.59 12.38
CA ALA A 10 7.41 -2.47 12.56
C ALA A 10 8.14 -2.09 11.26
N MET A 11 7.76 -2.68 10.12
CA MET A 11 8.31 -2.32 8.81
C MET A 11 8.02 -0.86 8.45
N ALA A 12 6.76 -0.43 8.58
CA ALA A 12 6.36 0.93 8.25
C ALA A 12 7.07 1.97 9.12
N LEU A 13 7.17 1.73 10.44
CA LEU A 13 7.90 2.61 11.37
C LEU A 13 9.40 2.66 11.09
N SER A 14 9.98 1.58 10.52
CA SER A 14 11.37 1.55 10.06
C SER A 14 11.56 2.11 8.64
N GLY A 15 10.54 2.74 8.05
CA GLY A 15 10.61 3.35 6.73
C GLY A 15 10.59 2.37 5.55
N ILE A 16 10.23 1.11 5.79
CA ILE A 16 10.10 0.12 4.72
C ILE A 16 8.76 0.29 4.03
N ASP A 17 8.78 0.41 2.71
CA ASP A 17 7.57 0.47 1.88
C ASP A 17 6.83 -0.87 1.90
N THR A 18 5.78 -0.95 2.71
CA THR A 18 4.94 -2.15 2.85
C THR A 18 4.11 -2.48 1.61
N GLY A 19 4.07 -1.58 0.61
CA GLY A 19 3.46 -1.82 -0.69
C GLY A 19 4.35 -2.64 -1.63
N ASP A 20 5.65 -2.73 -1.35
CA ASP A 20 6.57 -3.55 -2.13
C ASP A 20 6.32 -5.04 -1.89
N ARG A 21 6.31 -5.84 -2.95
CA ARG A 21 6.16 -7.29 -2.85
C ARG A 21 7.46 -7.98 -2.46
N GLU A 22 8.60 -7.42 -2.84
CA GLU A 22 9.92 -8.02 -2.64
C GLU A 22 10.38 -7.95 -1.18
N ILE A 23 9.75 -7.13 -0.35
CA ILE A 23 10.10 -7.02 1.07
C ILE A 23 9.55 -8.17 1.93
N TYR A 24 8.59 -8.96 1.43
CA TYR A 24 7.93 -10.02 2.20
C TYR A 24 8.72 -11.34 2.16
N THR A 25 9.95 -11.32 2.67
CA THR A 25 10.89 -12.46 2.66
C THR A 25 11.23 -12.93 4.08
N ASP A 26 11.83 -14.12 4.18
CA ASP A 26 12.35 -14.65 5.45
C ASP A 26 13.48 -13.79 6.01
N ALA A 27 14.31 -13.22 5.13
CA ALA A 27 15.38 -12.30 5.52
C ALA A 27 14.80 -11.05 6.20
N THR A 28 13.76 -10.43 5.64
CA THR A 28 13.04 -9.32 6.30
C THR A 28 12.39 -9.77 7.60
N ALA A 29 11.82 -10.98 7.64
CA ALA A 29 11.18 -11.52 8.83
C ALA A 29 12.14 -11.69 10.03
N ALA A 30 13.40 -12.00 9.73
CA ALA A 30 14.47 -12.29 10.68
C ALA A 30 15.35 -11.06 11.01
N ARG A 31 15.11 -9.90 10.39
CA ARG A 31 15.83 -8.66 10.67
C ARG A 31 15.73 -8.29 12.17
N PRO A 32 16.86 -8.17 12.90
CA PRO A 32 16.84 -8.00 14.35
C PRO A 32 16.12 -6.74 14.84
N ASP A 33 16.22 -5.63 14.10
CA ASP A 33 15.54 -4.36 14.37
C ASP A 33 14.01 -4.53 14.29
N LEU A 34 13.52 -5.18 13.24
CA LEU A 34 12.09 -5.45 13.05
C LEU A 34 11.55 -6.47 14.05
N MET A 35 12.35 -7.47 14.42
CA MET A 35 12.01 -8.43 15.47
C MET A 35 11.87 -7.75 16.84
N THR A 36 12.75 -6.79 17.13
CA THR A 36 12.69 -6.02 18.37
C THR A 36 11.48 -5.10 18.38
N LEU A 37 11.24 -4.37 17.28
CA LEU A 37 10.15 -3.42 17.20
C LEU A 37 8.79 -4.09 17.19
N ARG A 38 8.59 -5.19 16.44
CA ARG A 38 7.30 -5.91 16.41
C ARG A 38 6.88 -6.47 17.76
N ARG A 39 7.84 -6.74 18.66
CA ARG A 39 7.57 -7.22 20.03
C ARG A 39 7.01 -6.12 20.94
N LYS A 40 7.19 -4.86 20.56
CA LYS A 40 6.60 -3.70 21.25
C LYS A 40 5.19 -3.36 20.76
N VAL A 41 4.69 -4.07 19.74
CA VAL A 41 3.38 -3.80 19.15
C VAL A 41 2.35 -4.71 19.78
N GLU A 42 1.44 -4.10 20.53
CA GLU A 42 0.23 -4.74 21.03
C GLU A 42 -0.92 -4.45 20.06
N VAL A 43 -1.83 -5.41 19.91
CA VAL A 43 -3.00 -5.29 19.02
C VAL A 43 -4.19 -5.51 19.91
N GLU A 44 -5.03 -4.49 19.99
CA GLU A 44 -6.24 -4.50 20.80
C GLU A 44 -7.46 -4.44 19.88
N ASP A 45 -8.48 -5.23 20.22
CA ASP A 45 -9.77 -5.12 19.56
C ASP A 45 -10.52 -3.92 20.12
N LYS A 46 -10.76 -2.91 19.26
CA LYS A 46 -11.51 -1.70 19.61
C LYS A 46 -12.64 -1.51 18.62
N VAL A 47 -13.82 -1.18 19.14
CA VAL A 47 -14.97 -0.85 18.29
C VAL A 47 -14.81 0.58 17.80
N HIS A 48 -14.79 0.74 16.49
CA HIS A 48 -14.88 2.02 15.79
C HIS A 48 -16.17 2.08 14.97
N ASP A 49 -16.58 3.28 14.58
CA ASP A 49 -17.79 3.49 13.77
C ASP A 49 -17.68 2.83 12.38
N SER A 50 -16.46 2.61 11.89
CA SER A 50 -16.17 1.93 10.63
C SER A 50 -15.37 0.65 10.85
N ARG A 51 -15.76 -0.41 10.13
CA ARG A 51 -15.04 -1.70 10.10
C ARG A 51 -13.66 -1.62 9.42
N HIS A 52 -13.39 -0.53 8.71
CA HIS A 52 -12.17 -0.31 7.95
C HIS A 52 -11.21 0.67 8.67
N ALA A 53 -11.57 1.05 9.89
CA ALA A 53 -10.78 1.95 10.71
C ALA A 53 -9.70 1.22 11.52
N ALA A 54 -8.61 1.94 11.76
CA ALA A 54 -7.57 1.56 12.71
C ALA A 54 -7.06 2.81 13.45
N GLU A 55 -6.73 2.62 14.72
CA GLU A 55 -6.05 3.61 15.56
C GLU A 55 -4.66 3.08 15.92
N ILE A 56 -3.65 3.94 15.86
CA ILE A 56 -2.28 3.66 16.29
C ILE A 56 -1.93 4.65 17.38
N VAL A 57 -1.51 4.12 18.53
CA VAL A 57 -0.91 4.88 19.63
C VAL A 57 0.56 4.49 19.73
N ILE A 58 1.45 5.49 19.74
CA ILE A 58 2.89 5.30 19.90
C ILE A 58 3.36 6.07 21.11
N ASP A 59 3.76 5.35 22.15
CA ASP A 59 4.40 5.92 23.33
C ASP A 59 5.90 6.09 23.10
N LEU A 60 6.36 7.33 23.25
CA LEU A 60 7.75 7.74 23.07
C LEU A 60 8.52 7.66 24.40
N ALA A 61 9.84 7.50 24.31
CA ALA A 61 10.71 7.41 25.49
C ALA A 61 10.73 8.68 26.35
N ASP A 62 10.32 9.82 25.80
CA ASP A 62 10.18 11.09 26.53
C ASP A 62 8.82 11.24 27.25
N GLY A 63 7.99 10.18 27.22
CA GLY A 63 6.69 10.13 27.89
C GLY A 63 5.52 10.70 27.07
N ARG A 64 5.76 11.17 25.83
CA ARG A 64 4.68 11.60 24.94
C ARG A 64 4.02 10.41 24.24
N SER A 65 2.73 10.56 23.90
CA SER A 65 2.00 9.61 23.05
C SER A 65 1.59 10.29 21.74
N LEU A 66 1.86 9.64 20.61
CA LEU A 66 1.37 10.03 19.30
C LEU A 66 0.16 9.16 18.96
N VAL A 67 -0.97 9.77 18.63
CA VAL A 67 -2.19 9.05 18.27
C VAL A 67 -2.56 9.41 16.83
N GLN A 68 -2.84 8.38 16.03
CA GLN A 68 -3.33 8.53 14.67
C GLN A 68 -4.49 7.58 14.43
N PHE A 69 -5.50 8.08 13.72
CA PHE A 69 -6.66 7.31 13.30
C PHE A 69 -6.75 7.35 11.78
N PHE A 70 -7.02 6.22 11.15
CA PHE A 70 -7.20 6.13 9.72
C PHE A 70 -8.32 5.18 9.36
N ASP A 71 -9.13 5.55 8.38
CA ASP A 71 -10.22 4.73 7.86
C ASP A 71 -10.08 4.59 6.33
N VAL A 72 -9.74 3.39 5.88
CA VAL A 72 -9.58 3.11 4.43
C VAL A 72 -10.92 3.04 3.69
N GLY A 73 -12.05 3.06 4.41
CA GLY A 73 -13.39 3.12 3.84
C GLY A 73 -13.83 4.53 3.44
N VAL A 74 -13.14 5.57 3.91
CA VAL A 74 -13.40 6.96 3.51
C VAL A 74 -12.78 7.20 2.13
N PRO A 75 -13.55 7.68 1.13
CA PRO A 75 -13.01 8.04 -0.18
C PRO A 75 -11.88 9.07 -0.08
N ALA A 76 -10.94 9.05 -1.03
CA ALA A 76 -9.93 10.09 -1.10
C ALA A 76 -10.58 11.42 -1.51
N ASP A 77 -10.32 12.47 -0.74
CA ASP A 77 -10.78 13.82 -1.09
C ASP A 77 -10.08 14.37 -2.33
N ASP A 78 -8.81 13.99 -2.51
CA ASP A 78 -7.98 14.36 -3.65
C ASP A 78 -7.90 13.19 -4.64
N LEU A 79 -8.80 13.22 -5.62
CA LEU A 79 -8.89 12.20 -6.67
C LEU A 79 -7.69 12.24 -7.62
N ASP A 80 -7.13 13.42 -7.89
CA ASP A 80 -5.95 13.56 -8.75
C ASP A 80 -4.73 12.89 -8.09
N ALA A 81 -4.50 13.16 -6.81
CA ALA A 81 -3.45 12.48 -6.05
C ALA A 81 -3.71 10.98 -5.90
N GLN A 82 -4.97 10.53 -5.84
CA GLN A 82 -5.30 9.11 -5.87
C GLN A 82 -4.94 8.48 -7.22
N GLU A 83 -5.30 9.11 -8.33
CA GLU A 83 -4.98 8.65 -9.68
C GLU A 83 -3.46 8.53 -9.87
N GLN A 84 -2.70 9.56 -9.51
CA GLN A 84 -1.23 9.53 -9.63
C GLN A 84 -0.60 8.38 -8.82
N ARG A 85 -1.11 8.09 -7.62
CA ARG A 85 -0.67 6.95 -6.81
C ARG A 85 -0.99 5.60 -7.48
N LEU A 86 -2.17 5.49 -8.10
CA LEU A 86 -2.57 4.28 -8.82
C LEU A 86 -1.73 4.07 -10.08
N ILE A 87 -1.46 5.13 -10.85
CA ILE A 87 -0.60 5.10 -12.04
C ILE A 87 0.83 4.68 -11.64
N ALA A 88 1.39 5.28 -10.59
CA ALA A 88 2.73 4.92 -10.12
C ALA A 88 2.80 3.45 -9.68
N LYS A 89 1.78 2.97 -8.96
CA LYS A 89 1.67 1.56 -8.56
C LYS A 89 1.55 0.64 -9.77
N PHE A 90 0.75 1.01 -10.76
CA PHE A 90 0.60 0.25 -12.00
C PHE A 90 1.95 0.09 -12.70
N HIS A 91 2.69 1.18 -12.93
CA HIS A 91 4.01 1.13 -13.57
C HIS A 91 5.00 0.27 -12.79
N ARG A 92 5.06 0.39 -11.46
CA ARG A 92 5.91 -0.47 -10.63
C ARG A 92 5.63 -1.96 -10.82
N LEU A 93 4.37 -2.33 -11.06
CA LEU A 93 3.97 -3.74 -11.23
C LEU A 93 4.07 -4.21 -12.69
N ALA A 94 3.76 -3.34 -13.65
CA ALA A 94 3.61 -3.68 -15.05
C ALA A 94 4.90 -3.53 -15.85
N ASP A 95 5.69 -2.46 -15.61
CA ASP A 95 6.90 -2.17 -16.37
C ASP A 95 7.90 -3.33 -16.36
N PRO A 96 8.18 -4.02 -15.22
CA PRO A 96 9.12 -5.15 -15.19
C PRO A 96 8.67 -6.38 -16.00
N ILE A 97 7.36 -6.49 -16.31
CA ILE A 97 6.77 -7.65 -16.98
C ILE A 97 6.51 -7.34 -18.46
N LEU A 98 5.98 -6.15 -18.74
CA LEU A 98 5.47 -5.75 -20.06
C LEU A 98 6.40 -4.80 -20.80
N GLY A 99 7.35 -4.17 -20.11
CA GLY A 99 8.11 -3.03 -20.61
C GLY A 99 7.33 -1.71 -20.49
N ALA A 100 8.08 -0.62 -20.31
CA ALA A 100 7.52 0.70 -20.01
C ALA A 100 6.56 1.22 -21.11
N ASP A 101 6.87 0.98 -22.39
CA ASP A 101 6.06 1.47 -23.51
C ASP A 101 4.69 0.77 -23.57
N LYS A 102 4.68 -0.57 -23.43
CA LYS A 102 3.46 -1.37 -23.43
C LYS A 102 2.59 -1.03 -22.21
N ALA A 103 3.21 -0.91 -21.03
CA ALA A 103 2.53 -0.51 -19.81
C ALA A 103 1.92 0.90 -19.95
N LYS A 104 2.67 1.87 -20.46
CA LYS A 104 2.17 3.22 -20.73
C LYS A 104 0.96 3.21 -21.67
N ARG A 105 1.00 2.44 -22.76
CA ARG A 105 -0.13 2.30 -23.70
C ARG A 105 -1.37 1.72 -23.02
N ILE A 106 -1.22 0.68 -22.20
CA ILE A 106 -2.33 0.09 -21.43
C ILE A 106 -2.92 1.13 -20.47
N LYS A 107 -2.08 1.86 -19.72
CA LYS A 107 -2.53 2.91 -18.81
C LYS A 107 -3.33 3.99 -19.54
N ASP A 108 -2.82 4.47 -20.69
CA ASP A 108 -3.50 5.49 -21.49
C ASP A 108 -4.87 5.01 -22.00
N LEU A 109 -4.97 3.74 -22.42
CA LEU A 109 -6.24 3.12 -22.87
C LEU A 109 -7.25 2.90 -21.73
N VAL A 110 -6.78 2.55 -20.54
CA VAL A 110 -7.65 2.35 -19.36
C VAL A 110 -8.21 3.67 -18.86
N LEU A 111 -7.40 4.74 -18.81
CA LEU A 111 -7.88 6.07 -18.38
C LEU A 111 -8.83 6.71 -19.40
N GLY A 112 -8.69 6.39 -20.69
CA GLY A 112 -9.59 6.86 -21.76
C GLY A 112 -10.77 5.94 -22.05
N LEU A 113 -11.07 4.98 -21.17
CA LEU A 113 -12.05 3.92 -21.45
C LEU A 113 -13.48 4.46 -21.63
N ASP A 114 -13.84 5.53 -20.92
CA ASP A 114 -15.18 6.13 -20.98
C ASP A 114 -15.51 6.70 -22.37
N ASP A 115 -14.49 7.09 -23.14
CA ASP A 115 -14.62 7.63 -24.50
C ASP A 115 -14.32 6.58 -25.60
N ALA A 116 -13.95 5.36 -25.21
CA ALA A 116 -13.57 4.32 -26.16
C ALA A 116 -14.80 3.70 -26.84
N LYS A 117 -14.70 3.50 -28.16
CA LYS A 117 -15.76 2.84 -28.95
C LYS A 117 -15.95 1.37 -28.55
N ASP A 118 -14.85 0.68 -28.27
CA ASP A 118 -14.79 -0.71 -27.83
C ASP A 118 -13.45 -0.98 -27.12
N VAL A 119 -13.32 -2.18 -26.53
CA VAL A 119 -12.12 -2.60 -25.78
C VAL A 119 -11.08 -3.33 -26.64
N GLY A 120 -11.24 -3.35 -27.97
CA GLY A 120 -10.40 -4.14 -28.88
C GLY A 120 -8.91 -3.77 -28.77
N ASP A 121 -8.61 -2.47 -28.81
CA ASP A 121 -7.25 -1.96 -28.67
C ASP A 121 -6.63 -2.33 -27.31
N LEU A 122 -7.43 -2.27 -26.24
CA LEU A 122 -6.97 -2.66 -24.90
C LEU A 122 -6.65 -4.15 -24.84
N MET A 123 -7.52 -5.01 -25.38
CA MET A 123 -7.31 -6.46 -25.40
C MET A 123 -6.10 -6.84 -26.26
N ALA A 124 -5.93 -6.21 -27.43
CA ALA A 124 -4.78 -6.43 -28.30
C ALA A 124 -3.46 -5.96 -27.68
N THR A 125 -3.50 -4.86 -26.90
CA THR A 125 -2.32 -4.37 -26.18
C THR A 125 -2.04 -5.18 -24.91
N ALA A 126 -3.04 -5.77 -24.26
CA ALA A 126 -2.85 -6.54 -23.03
C ALA A 126 -2.45 -8.01 -23.27
N GLY A 127 -2.84 -8.58 -24.42
CA GLY A 127 -2.39 -9.90 -24.89
C GLY A 127 -0.90 -9.98 -25.20
#